data_AF-A0AAE6C5D8-F1
#
_entry.id   AF-A0AAE6C5D8-F1
#
_cell.length_a   1.000
_cell.length_b   1.000
_cell.length_c   1.000
_cell.angle_alpha   90.00
_cell.angle_beta   90.00
_cell.angle_gamma   90.00
#
_symmetry.space_group_name_H-M   'P 1'
#
loop_
_entity.id
_entity.type
_entity.pdbx_description
1 polymer ?
#
loop_
_entity_poly.entity_id
_entity_poly.type
_entity_poly.pdbx_seq_one_letter_code
_entity_poly.pdbx_strand_id
1 'polypeptide(L)'
;MDDLEFRLCLKIDVVQLDLWIEQGWLIPEMSDEGRQFHDADVARARLILDLMGDMGVNEAGVDVVMDLVDQLHGLRGTMERLVAAISRQERDVQRRLLESLEDIDRF
;
A
#
# COMPACT_ATOMS: atom_id res chain seq x y z
N MET A 1 12.65 -6.66 -8.38
CA MET A 1 13.53 -7.42 -7.47
C MET A 1 13.01 -8.84 -7.46
N ASP A 2 13.85 -9.83 -7.73
CA ASP A 2 13.40 -11.22 -7.85
C ASP A 2 13.13 -11.87 -6.48
N ASP A 3 12.58 -13.09 -6.51
CA ASP A 3 12.25 -13.89 -5.32
C ASP A 3 13.45 -14.14 -4.38
N LEU A 4 14.65 -14.32 -4.94
CA LEU A 4 15.86 -14.57 -4.16
C LEU A 4 16.36 -13.29 -3.49
N GLU A 5 16.43 -12.20 -4.25
CA GLU A 5 16.79 -10.88 -3.76
C GLU A 5 15.83 -10.42 -2.64
N PHE A 6 14.53 -10.65 -2.82
CA PHE A 6 13.49 -10.31 -1.84
C PHE A 6 13.69 -11.03 -0.51
N ARG A 7 13.87 -12.35 -0.55
CA ARG A 7 14.10 -13.17 0.64
C ARG A 7 15.40 -12.78 1.35
N LEU A 8 16.47 -12.49 0.60
CA LEU A 8 17.75 -12.06 1.18
C LEU A 8 17.65 -10.69 1.87
N CYS A 9 16.92 -9.74 1.28
CA CYS A 9 16.69 -8.42 1.84
C CYS A 9 15.96 -8.48 3.19
N LEU A 10 14.94 -9.33 3.27
CA LEU A 10 14.05 -9.46 4.42
C LEU A 10 14.49 -10.53 5.42
N LYS A 11 15.45 -11.38 5.04
CA LYS A 11 15.93 -12.54 5.81
C LYS A 11 14.81 -13.53 6.15
N ILE A 12 13.95 -13.79 5.17
CA ILE A 12 12.84 -14.75 5.28
C ILE A 12 13.13 -15.98 4.42
N ASP A 13 12.50 -17.11 4.74
CA ASP A 13 12.57 -18.31 3.92
C ASP A 13 11.46 -18.34 2.85
N VAL A 14 11.49 -19.38 2.00
CA VAL A 14 10.50 -19.55 0.92
C VAL A 14 9.10 -19.86 1.45
N VAL A 15 8.99 -20.58 2.56
CA VAL A 15 7.70 -20.97 3.14
C VAL A 15 6.97 -19.74 3.67
N GLN A 16 7.71 -18.86 4.33
CA GLN A 16 7.17 -17.60 4.84
C GLN A 16 6.77 -16.65 3.71
N LEU A 17 7.56 -16.58 2.63
CA LEU A 17 7.20 -15.77 1.46
C LEU A 17 5.93 -16.31 0.78
N ASP A 18 5.86 -17.61 0.53
CA ASP A 18 4.70 -18.22 -0.11
C ASP A 18 3.44 -18.06 0.77
N LEU A 19 3.54 -18.20 2.09
CA LEU A 19 2.44 -17.91 3.02
C LEU A 19 1.92 -16.48 2.85
N TRP A 20 2.80 -15.49 2.78
CA TRP A 20 2.38 -14.09 2.63
C TRP A 20 1.69 -13.81 1.30
N ILE A 21 2.07 -14.54 0.24
CA ILE A 21 1.42 -14.44 -1.06
C ILE A 21 0.06 -15.17 -1.03
N GLU A 22 -0.02 -16.34 -0.40
CA GLU A 22 -1.25 -17.12 -0.25
C GLU A 22 -2.31 -16.37 0.57
N GLN A 23 -1.89 -15.66 1.62
CA GLN A 23 -2.78 -14.78 2.41
C GLN A 23 -3.11 -13.46 1.70
N GLY A 24 -2.51 -13.20 0.53
CA GLY A 24 -2.73 -11.98 -0.23
C GLY A 24 -2.08 -10.73 0.37
N TRP A 25 -1.25 -10.88 1.39
CA TRP A 25 -0.51 -9.75 1.98
C TRP A 25 0.49 -9.17 0.99
N LEU A 26 1.15 -10.04 0.21
CA LEU A 26 2.02 -9.64 -0.88
C LEU A 26 1.42 -10.05 -2.21
N ILE A 27 1.39 -9.12 -3.16
CA ILE A 27 0.89 -9.36 -4.52
C ILE A 27 2.01 -8.98 -5.48
N PRO A 28 2.96 -9.90 -5.73
CA PRO A 28 4.05 -9.65 -6.66
C PRO A 28 3.52 -9.47 -8.09
N GLU A 29 4.25 -8.71 -8.88
CA GLU A 29 4.01 -8.62 -10.31
C GLU A 29 4.51 -9.90 -10.99
N MET A 30 3.69 -10.49 -11.86
CA MET A 30 4.07 -11.68 -12.61
C MET A 30 4.71 -11.26 -13.94
N SER A 31 5.99 -11.59 -14.14
CA SER A 31 6.71 -11.39 -15.39
C SER A 31 7.08 -12.74 -16.04
N ASP A 32 7.61 -12.69 -17.28
CA ASP A 32 8.12 -13.88 -17.99
C ASP A 32 9.26 -14.59 -17.23
N GLU A 33 9.91 -13.90 -16.29
CA GLU A 33 11.03 -14.39 -15.48
C GLU A 33 10.58 -14.87 -14.08
N GLY A 34 9.29 -14.73 -13.75
CA GLY A 34 8.71 -15.12 -12.47
C GLY A 34 8.12 -13.95 -11.68
N ARG A 35 8.08 -14.09 -10.36
CA ARG A 35 7.56 -13.05 -9.44
C ARG A 35 8.58 -11.92 -9.33
N GLN A 36 8.10 -10.70 -9.52
CA GLN A 36 8.86 -9.46 -9.36
C GLN A 36 8.25 -8.63 -8.23
N PHE A 37 9.11 -8.18 -7.33
CA PHE A 37 8.76 -7.32 -6.20
C PHE A 37 9.33 -5.92 -6.39
N HIS A 38 8.56 -4.92 -5.97
CA HIS A 38 8.93 -3.51 -5.96
C HIS A 38 9.22 -3.03 -4.54
N ASP A 39 9.75 -1.80 -4.41
CA ASP A 39 10.07 -1.21 -3.10
C ASP A 39 8.85 -1.13 -2.16
N ALA A 40 7.65 -0.98 -2.73
CA ALA A 40 6.40 -1.00 -1.98
C ALA A 40 6.15 -2.36 -1.29
N ASP A 41 6.50 -3.46 -1.97
CA ASP A 41 6.36 -4.82 -1.42
C ASP A 41 7.36 -5.07 -0.30
N VAL A 42 8.58 -4.50 -0.42
CA VAL A 42 9.59 -4.59 0.65
C VAL A 42 9.15 -3.83 1.89
N ALA A 43 8.62 -2.61 1.72
CA ALA A 43 8.09 -1.81 2.82
C ALA A 43 6.92 -2.54 3.51
N ARG A 44 6.04 -3.14 2.71
CA ARG A 44 4.91 -3.94 3.18
C ARG A 44 5.36 -5.17 3.97
N ALA A 45 6.31 -5.93 3.44
CA ALA A 45 6.89 -7.08 4.11
C ALA A 45 7.59 -6.72 5.43
N ARG A 46 8.28 -5.56 5.47
CA ARG A 46 8.87 -5.06 6.72
C ARG A 46 7.81 -4.81 7.79
N LEU A 47 6.70 -4.18 7.41
CA LEU A 47 5.58 -3.98 8.34
C LEU A 47 5.04 -5.31 8.88
N ILE A 48 4.88 -6.32 8.01
CA ILE A 48 4.42 -7.65 8.42
C ILE A 48 5.39 -8.29 9.42
N LEU A 49 6.71 -8.16 9.20
CA LEU A 49 7.72 -8.63 10.16
C LEU A 49 7.63 -7.92 11.51
N ASP A 50 7.49 -6.59 11.49
CA ASP A 50 7.41 -5.80 12.71
C ASP A 50 6.12 -6.14 13.50
N LEU A 51 5.00 -6.39 12.80
CA LEU A 51 3.73 -6.81 13.39
C LEU A 51 3.84 -8.18 14.07
N MET A 52 4.36 -9.19 13.37
CA MET A 52 4.43 -10.55 13.91
C MET A 52 5.55 -10.72 14.94
N GLY A 53 6.70 -10.07 14.72
CA GLY A 53 7.89 -10.19 15.56
C GLY A 53 7.83 -9.26 16.78
N ASP A 54 7.86 -7.96 16.54
CA ASP A 54 8.02 -6.96 17.61
C ASP A 54 6.70 -6.73 18.37
N MET A 55 5.56 -6.79 17.68
CA MET A 55 4.25 -6.53 18.27
C MET A 55 3.46 -7.79 18.65
N GLY A 56 3.96 -8.99 18.27
CA GLY A 56 3.32 -10.27 18.60
C GLY A 56 1.91 -10.44 18.02
N VAL A 57 1.61 -9.75 16.91
CA VAL A 57 0.33 -9.85 16.21
C VAL A 57 0.25 -11.21 15.52
N ASN A 58 -0.88 -11.89 15.67
CA ASN A 58 -1.13 -13.16 14.99
C ASN A 58 -1.52 -12.94 13.52
N GLU A 59 -1.56 -14.01 12.72
CA GLU A 59 -1.88 -13.95 11.30
C GLU A 59 -3.22 -13.22 11.02
N ALA A 60 -4.29 -13.55 11.76
CA ALA A 60 -5.58 -12.89 11.63
C ALA A 60 -5.54 -11.37 11.97
N GLY A 61 -4.66 -10.96 12.88
CA GLY A 61 -4.44 -9.55 13.17
C GLY A 61 -3.65 -8.85 12.07
N VAL A 62 -2.68 -9.54 11.46
CA VAL A 62 -1.96 -9.05 10.29
C VAL A 62 -2.92 -8.82 9.13
N ASP A 63 -3.83 -9.75 8.85
CA ASP A 63 -4.88 -9.59 7.82
C ASP A 63 -5.62 -8.25 7.98
N VAL A 64 -6.12 -7.98 9.19
CA VAL A 64 -6.88 -6.76 9.48
C VAL A 64 -6.02 -5.51 9.30
N VAL A 65 -4.77 -5.52 9.76
CA VAL A 65 -3.87 -4.38 9.59
C VAL A 65 -3.56 -4.15 8.11
N MET A 66 -3.34 -5.22 7.36
CA MET A 66 -3.05 -5.15 5.93
C MET A 66 -4.25 -4.61 5.13
N ASP A 67 -5.46 -5.05 5.44
CA ASP A 67 -6.70 -4.50 4.87
C ASP A 67 -6.84 -3.00 5.15
N LEU A 68 -6.51 -2.55 6.37
CA LEU A 68 -6.56 -1.13 6.74
C LEU A 68 -5.50 -0.30 6.00
N VAL A 69 -4.30 -0.85 5.83
CA VAL A 69 -3.22 -0.22 5.06
C VAL A 69 -3.64 -0.08 3.59
N ASP A 70 -4.24 -1.11 3.01
CA ASP A 70 -4.75 -1.08 1.64
C ASP A 70 -5.89 -0.06 1.46
N GLN A 71 -6.82 0.00 2.42
CA GLN A 71 -7.87 1.03 2.42
C GLN A 71 -7.29 2.45 2.48
N LEU A 72 -6.29 2.69 3.32
CA LEU A 72 -5.64 3.99 3.44
C LEU A 72 -4.92 4.37 2.14
N HIS A 73 -4.22 3.44 1.50
CA HIS A 73 -3.59 3.67 0.20
C HIS A 73 -4.62 3.93 -0.90
N GLY A 74 -5.73 3.21 -0.91
CA GLY A 74 -6.85 3.43 -1.84
C GLY A 74 -7.49 4.81 -1.69
N LEU A 75 -7.67 5.26 -0.44
CA LEU A 75 -8.15 6.60 -0.13
C LEU A 75 -7.17 7.67 -0.60
N ARG A 76 -5.88 7.52 -0.28
CA ARG A 76 -4.83 8.46 -0.71
C ARG A 76 -4.78 8.58 -2.23
N GLY A 77 -4.79 7.46 -2.95
CA GLY A 77 -4.80 7.46 -4.41
C GLY A 77 -6.07 8.07 -5.01
N THR A 78 -7.21 7.97 -4.33
CA THR A 78 -8.45 8.65 -4.74
C THR A 78 -8.35 10.16 -4.55
N MET A 79 -7.81 10.62 -3.42
CA MET A 79 -7.54 12.04 -3.17
C MET A 79 -6.54 12.61 -4.17
N GLU A 80 -5.44 11.92 -4.45
CA GLU A 80 -4.44 12.33 -5.44
C GLU A 80 -5.06 12.50 -6.84
N ARG A 81 -5.89 11.55 -7.28
CA ARG A 81 -6.62 11.64 -8.54
C ARG A 81 -7.60 12.81 -8.57
N LEU A 82 -8.30 13.06 -7.47
CA LEU A 82 -9.22 14.19 -7.34
C LEU A 82 -8.46 15.52 -7.46
N VAL A 83 -7.37 15.69 -6.71
CA VAL A 83 -6.51 16.88 -6.77
C VAL A 83 -5.94 17.08 -8.19
N ALA A 84 -5.49 16.01 -8.84
CA ALA A 84 -5.00 16.07 -10.21
C ALA A 84 -6.10 16.47 -11.20
N ALA A 85 -7.33 15.97 -11.04
CA ALA A 85 -8.47 16.33 -11.88
C ALA A 85 -8.87 17.81 -11.71
N ILE A 86 -8.87 18.32 -10.47
CA ILE A 86 -9.11 19.73 -10.16
C ILE A 86 -8.02 20.60 -10.79
N SER A 87 -6.76 20.22 -10.64
CA SER A 87 -5.60 20.95 -11.17
C SER A 87 -5.57 21.05 -12.70
N ARG A 88 -6.29 20.17 -13.40
CA ARG A 88 -6.46 20.21 -14.87
C ARG A 88 -7.58 21.14 -15.34
N GLN A 89 -8.43 21.64 -14.44
CA GLN A 89 -9.50 22.58 -14.78
C GLN A 89 -8.96 24.00 -15.00
N GLU A 90 -9.77 24.87 -15.61
CA GLU A 90 -9.49 26.30 -15.70
C GLU A 90 -9.38 26.95 -14.31
N ARG A 91 -8.54 27.99 -14.18
CA ARG A 91 -8.23 28.61 -12.87
C ARG A 91 -9.46 29.15 -12.14
N ASP A 92 -10.48 29.61 -12.86
CA ASP A 92 -11.71 30.11 -12.25
C ASP A 92 -12.57 28.98 -11.67
N VAL A 93 -12.53 27.78 -12.27
CA VAL A 93 -13.18 26.58 -11.71
C VAL A 93 -12.43 26.10 -10.47
N GLN A 94 -11.09 26.10 -10.51
CA GLN A 94 -10.26 25.74 -9.35
C GLN A 94 -10.53 26.65 -8.16
N ARG A 95 -10.60 27.98 -8.38
CA ARG A 95 -10.87 28.95 -7.33
C ARG A 95 -12.21 28.70 -6.65
N ARG A 96 -13.28 28.51 -7.43
CA ARG A 96 -14.62 28.23 -6.89
C ARG A 96 -14.69 26.93 -6.09
N LEU A 97 -13.95 25.89 -6.51
CA LEU A 97 -13.88 24.64 -5.78
C LEU A 97 -13.14 24.77 -4.44
N LEU A 98 -12.03 25.53 -4.41
CA LEU A 98 -11.30 25.81 -3.17
C LEU A 98 -12.15 26.61 -2.17
N GLU A 99 -12.82 27.66 -2.64
CA GLU A 99 -13.76 28.45 -1.82
C GLU A 99 -14.86 27.56 -1.21
N SER A 100 -15.44 26.66 -2.00
CA SER A 100 -16.46 25.73 -1.51
C SER A 100 -15.93 24.67 -0.52
N LEU A 101 -14.64 24.31 -0.57
CA LEU A 101 -14.04 23.37 0.38
C LEU A 101 -13.75 24.03 1.72
N GLU A 102 -13.28 25.29 1.72
CA GLU A 102 -13.06 26.07 2.95
C GLU A 102 -14.36 26.29 3.74
N ASP A 103 -15.51 26.33 3.06
CA ASP A 103 -16.83 26.41 3.69
C ASP A 103 -17.26 25.09 4.35
N ILE A 104 -16.78 23.93 3.86
CA ILE A 104 -17.12 22.60 4.42
C ILE A 104 -16.36 22.34 5.72
N ASP A 105 -15.07 22.73 5.80
CA ASP A 105 -14.23 22.56 7.00
C ASP A 105 -14.64 23.47 8.18
N ARG A 106 -15.64 24.35 7.96
CA ARG A 106 -16.15 25.28 8.97
C ARG A 106 -17.33 24.71 9.79
N PHE A 107 -17.70 23.45 9.56
CA PHE A 107 -18.73 22.70 10.29
C PHE A 107 -18.12 21.55 11.09
#